data_AF-H2DGI3-F1
#
_entry.id   AF-H2DGI3-F1
#
_cell.length_a   1.000
_cell.length_b   1.000
_cell.length_c   1.000
_cell.angle_alpha   90.00
_cell.angle_beta   90.00
_cell.angle_gamma   90.00
#
_symmetry.space_group_name_H-M   'P 1'
#
loop_
_entity.id
_entity.type
_entity.pdbx_description
1 polymer ?
#
loop_
_entity_poly.entity_id
_entity_poly.type
_entity_poly.pdbx_seq_one_letter_code
_entity_poly.pdbx_strand_id
1 'polypeptide(L)' 'RFRFDGNPINDTDTPTTLDMEEGDTIEVYQQQTGGHC' A
#
# COMPACT_ATOMS: atom_id res chain seq x y z
N ARG A 1 4.19 3.93 -3.51
CA ARG A 1 2.78 3.49 -3.57
C ARG A 1 2.57 2.36 -2.59
N PHE A 2 1.66 2.57 -1.64
CA PHE A 2 1.25 1.58 -0.66
C PHE A 2 0.18 0.67 -1.28
N ARG A 3 0.31 -0.64 -1.07
CA ARG A 3 -0.69 -1.62 -1.45
C ARG A 3 -1.02 -2.53 -0.28
N PHE A 4 -2.29 -2.88 -0.16
CA PHE A 4 -2.79 -3.88 0.76
C PHE A 4 -3.52 -4.93 -0.06
N ASP A 5 -3.09 -6.19 0.04
CA ASP A 5 -3.66 -7.33 -0.68
C ASP A 5 -3.84 -7.08 -2.19
N GLY A 6 -2.87 -6.40 -2.81
CA GLY A 6 -2.88 -6.01 -4.22
C GLY A 6 -3.68 -4.73 -4.54
N ASN A 7 -4.56 -4.28 -3.66
CA ASN A 7 -5.32 -3.03 -3.81
C ASN A 7 -4.48 -1.80 -3.42
N PRO A 8 -4.61 -0.67 -4.15
CA PRO A 8 -4.09 0.61 -3.67
C PRO A 8 -4.69 1.01 -2.34
N ILE A 9 -3.85 1.52 -1.45
CA ILE A 9 -4.30 2.27 -0.28
C ILE A 9 -4.25 3.76 -0.61
N ASN A 10 -5.33 4.49 -0.33
CA ASN A 10 -5.40 5.95 -0.38
C ASN A 10 -5.29 6.54 1.04
N ASP A 11 -4.96 7.82 1.15
CA ASP A 11 -4.81 8.50 2.45
C ASP A 11 -6.10 8.58 3.28
N THR A 12 -7.27 8.40 2.64
CA THR A 12 -8.57 8.37 3.30
C THR A 12 -8.96 6.98 3.82
N ASP A 13 -8.23 5.94 3.42
CA ASP A 13 -8.55 4.57 3.80
C ASP A 13 -8.07 4.32 5.22
N THR A 14 -8.93 3.67 6.00
CA THR A 14 -8.65 3.30 7.39
C THR A 14 -8.46 1.78 7.50
N PRO A 15 -7.77 1.29 8.54
CA PRO A 15 -7.64 -0.15 8.78
C PRO A 15 -9.00 -0.86 8.82
N THR A 16 -10.03 -0.19 9.34
CA THR A 16 -11.40 -0.73 9.41
C THR A 16 -12.07 -0.86 8.04
N THR A 17 -11.85 0.09 7.13
CA THR A 17 -12.41 0.04 5.76
C THR A 17 -11.68 -0.93 4.85
N LEU A 18 -10.44 -1.27 5.20
CA LEU A 18 -9.60 -2.23 4.50
C LEU A 18 -9.75 -3.66 5.09
N ASP A 19 -10.64 -3.85 6.08
CA ASP A 19 -10.80 -5.09 6.84
C ASP A 19 -9.45 -5.66 7.32
N MET A 20 -8.55 -4.77 7.76
CA MET A 20 -7.23 -5.15 8.25
C MET A 20 -7.32 -5.80 9.63
N GLU A 21 -6.71 -6.97 9.76
CA GLU A 21 -6.55 -7.71 11.00
C GLU A 21 -5.14 -7.55 11.61
N GLU A 22 -5.01 -7.93 12.88
CA GLU A 22 -3.72 -7.89 13.57
C GLU A 22 -2.80 -9.01 13.03
N GLY A 23 -1.71 -8.61 12.35
CA GLY A 23 -0.78 -9.53 11.68
C GLY A 23 -0.73 -9.33 10.16
N ASP A 24 -1.64 -8.52 9.62
CA ASP A 24 -1.64 -8.12 8.22
C ASP A 24 -0.43 -7.25 7.87
N THR A 25 0.07 -7.40 6.64
CA THR A 25 1.27 -6.71 6.17
C THR A 25 0.94 -5.79 4.99
N ILE A 26 1.37 -4.53 5.08
CA ILE A 26 1.26 -3.56 3.99
C ILE A 26 2.51 -3.65 3.10
N GLU A 27 2.29 -3.78 1.80
CA GLU A 27 3.38 -3.74 0.83
C GLU A 27 3.68 -2.28 0.42
N VAL A 28 4.94 -1.88 0.59
CA VAL A 28 5.39 -0.53 0.23
C VAL A 28 6.29 -0.59 -0.98
N TYR A 29 5.79 -0.11 -2.12
CA TYR A 29 6.58 0.04 -3.33
C TYR A 29 7.11 1.46 -3.44
N GLN A 30 8.42 1.62 -3.63
CA GLN A 30 8.96 2.92 -4.00
C GLN A 30 8.64 3.20 -5.47
N GLN A 31 8.23 4.42 -5.79
CA GLN A 31 8.13 4.82 -7.20
C GLN A 31 9.55 4.82 -7.75
N GLN A 32 9.82 3.99 -8.76
CA GLN A 32 11.11 4.02 -9.45
C GLN A 32 11.23 5.34 -10.22
N THR A 33 11.80 6.35 -9.57
CA THR A 33 12.21 7.61 -10.20
C THR A 33 13.68 7.47 -10.60
N GLY A 34 13.96 6.59 -11.55
CA GLY A 34 15.35 6.26 -11.87
C GLY A 34 15.46 5.23 -12.98
N GLY A 35 15.56 5.75 -14.20
CA GLY A 35 15.78 5.03 -15.45
C GLY A 35 16.19 6.01 -16.55
N HIS A 36 17.07 6.96 -16.21
CA HIS A 36 17.76 7.75 -17.23
C HIS A 36 19.09 7.07 -17.51
N CYS A 37 19.13 6.42 -18.68
CA CYS A 37 20.26 5.91 -19.48
C CYS A 37 21.34 5.06 -18.80
#